data_AF-A0A9P3J2U1-F1
#
_entry.id   AF-A0A9P3J2U1-F1
#
_cell.length_a   1.000
_cell.length_b   1.000
_cell.length_c   1.000
_cell.angle_alpha   90.00
_cell.angle_beta   90.00
_cell.angle_gamma   90.00
#
_symmetry.space_group_name_H-M   'P 1'
#
loop_
_entity.id
_entity.type
_entity.pdbx_description
1 polymer ?
#
loop_
_entity_poly.entity_id
_entity_poly.type
_entity_poly.pdbx_seq_one_letter_code
_entity_poly.pdbx_strand_id
1 'polypeptide(L)'
;MASSRVSLLQLLPLLLPLFLLLAGSAEGGSFSNQVSKQVRDFFNQISKVWNQGGNAASLFVCLNSTLPGYISSYKLSDGLTIHWVPAKNTSELQIAVEARRLAVADSSSSSPDNQTTSQALPGKGWFAVGWSQTGAMYPGDAVVGNQQRTLVAGYSMTGHEASAVRRTNDMQLGKTSLSRSGSSVIMKFSRFEDNAGVVPFSIRGYGIITWAYAADGTKVLGSHDSNRGFAEVDFSCDAAAPPPPPRPSSSSPGQNCKKSALDGYQYQASLQGSSLLLHWKAAVGKEVEMAVEAKAGSAASDGWMSLAWSSSSGRMVPSDAVAGNLPNGEIYAYKVSGYSTGSVKRGGFEIGSQASTKTEGGSIVMRFTRTDNTGWSNQFRLSGKNSLIWAYSSSGSNTLGSHGGNYGRLSVDFSCRTAPAAGRSNFWWWPRRFGRGGGGGGGDDD
;
A
#
# COMPACT_ATOMS: atom_id res chain seq x y z
N MET A 1 -7.91 -26.88 -10.91
CA MET A 1 -8.69 -25.71 -10.47
C MET A 1 -8.93 -24.81 -11.68
N ALA A 2 -10.19 -24.47 -11.95
CA ALA A 2 -10.55 -23.53 -13.01
C ALA A 2 -10.17 -22.10 -12.59
N SER A 3 -9.31 -21.45 -13.38
CA SER A 3 -9.04 -20.01 -13.26
C SER A 3 -10.36 -19.27 -13.52
N SER A 4 -10.87 -18.54 -12.52
CA SER A 4 -12.00 -17.64 -12.68
C SER A 4 -11.60 -16.43 -13.53
N ARG A 5 -11.41 -16.67 -14.83
CA ARG A 5 -11.37 -15.61 -15.83
C ARG A 5 -12.79 -15.07 -15.95
N VAL A 6 -13.02 -13.87 -15.41
CA VAL A 6 -14.21 -13.08 -15.77
C VAL A 6 -14.13 -12.90 -17.28
N SER A 7 -15.07 -13.46 -18.04
CA SER A 7 -15.05 -13.39 -19.50
C SER A 7 -15.41 -11.97 -19.96
N LEU A 8 -14.83 -11.51 -21.09
CA LEU A 8 -15.17 -10.22 -21.71
C LEU A 8 -16.69 -10.08 -21.94
N LEU A 9 -17.37 -11.22 -22.17
CA LEU A 9 -18.82 -11.33 -22.30
C LEU A 9 -19.59 -10.91 -21.02
N GLN A 10 -18.98 -11.05 -19.84
CA GLN A 10 -19.59 -10.64 -18.56
C GLN A 10 -19.46 -9.14 -18.28
N LEU A 11 -18.54 -8.44 -18.95
CA LEU A 11 -18.38 -6.98 -18.85
C LEU A 11 -19.16 -6.23 -19.94
N LEU A 12 -19.57 -6.91 -21.00
CA LEU A 12 -20.33 -6.35 -22.11
C LEU A 12 -21.60 -5.58 -21.67
N PRO A 13 -22.40 -6.06 -20.69
CA PRO A 13 -23.61 -5.35 -20.24
C PRO A 13 -23.32 -4.02 -19.52
N LEU A 14 -22.13 -3.89 -18.92
CA LEU A 14 -21.69 -2.66 -18.25
C LEU A 14 -21.11 -1.64 -19.23
N LEU A 15 -20.53 -2.11 -20.34
CA LEU A 15 -19.90 -1.26 -21.34
C LEU A 15 -20.89 -0.77 -22.40
N LEU A 16 -21.94 -1.54 -22.71
CA LEU A 16 -22.92 -1.22 -23.76
C LEU A 16 -23.68 0.12 -23.54
N PRO A 17 -24.10 0.50 -22.30
CA PRO A 17 -24.75 1.79 -22.07
C PRO A 17 -23.80 2.96 -22.29
N LEU A 18 -22.52 2.80 -21.93
CA LEU A 18 -21.47 3.80 -22.20
C LEU A 18 -21.25 3.98 -23.71
N PHE A 19 -21.28 2.89 -24.48
CA PHE A 19 -21.22 2.93 -25.94
C PHE A 19 -22.38 3.70 -26.58
N LEU A 20 -23.62 3.46 -26.13
CA LEU A 20 -24.80 4.15 -26.66
C LEU A 20 -24.80 5.64 -26.29
N LEU A 21 -24.34 5.99 -25.10
CA LEU A 21 -24.21 7.38 -24.65
C LEU A 21 -23.16 8.15 -25.46
N LEU A 22 -22.05 7.51 -25.81
CA LEU A 22 -20.96 8.12 -26.58
C LEU A 22 -21.28 8.18 -28.09
N ALA A 23 -22.04 7.23 -28.62
CA ALA A 23 -22.49 7.26 -30.02
C ALA A 23 -23.53 8.36 -30.28
N GLY A 24 -24.40 8.66 -29.31
CA GLY A 24 -25.45 9.68 -29.44
C GLY A 24 -24.96 11.14 -29.36
N SER A 25 -23.70 11.40 -29.04
CA SER A 25 -23.15 12.76 -28.88
C SER A 25 -22.21 13.20 -30.03
N ALA A 26 -22.13 12.42 -31.10
CA ALA A 26 -21.17 12.61 -32.19
C ALA A 26 -21.62 13.55 -33.33
N GLU A 27 -22.72 14.29 -33.19
CA GLU A 27 -23.15 15.31 -34.15
C GLU A 27 -22.42 16.64 -33.91
N GLY A 28 -21.10 16.63 -34.11
CA GLY A 28 -20.24 17.81 -33.97
C GLY A 28 -18.76 17.49 -34.19
N GLY A 29 -18.17 18.01 -35.27
CA GLY A 29 -16.89 17.54 -35.83
C GLY A 29 -15.64 17.64 -34.94
N SER A 30 -15.59 18.53 -33.94
CA SER A 30 -14.41 18.62 -33.04
C SER A 30 -14.57 17.77 -31.76
N PHE A 31 -15.79 17.67 -31.23
CA PHE A 31 -16.11 16.84 -30.05
C PHE A 31 -15.95 15.35 -30.36
N SER A 32 -16.39 14.94 -31.56
CA SER A 32 -16.27 13.55 -32.05
C SER A 32 -14.82 13.04 -32.09
N ASN A 33 -13.85 13.91 -32.45
CA ASN A 33 -12.44 13.49 -32.56
C ASN A 33 -11.76 13.28 -31.20
N GLN A 34 -12.05 14.11 -30.20
CA GLN A 34 -11.53 13.92 -28.84
C GLN A 34 -12.14 12.70 -28.17
N VAL A 35 -13.47 12.52 -28.29
CA VAL A 35 -14.17 11.37 -27.74
C VAL A 35 -13.71 10.08 -28.43
N SER A 36 -13.61 10.06 -29.76
CA SER A 36 -13.12 8.88 -30.51
C SER A 36 -11.70 8.49 -30.10
N LYS A 37 -10.81 9.46 -29.86
CA LYS A 37 -9.45 9.20 -29.38
C LYS A 37 -9.46 8.62 -27.97
N GLN A 38 -10.20 9.22 -27.03
CA GLN A 38 -10.31 8.73 -25.65
C GLN A 38 -10.86 7.30 -25.58
N VAL A 39 -11.90 7.01 -26.37
CA VAL A 39 -12.51 5.68 -26.47
C VAL A 39 -11.53 4.66 -27.06
N ARG A 40 -10.82 5.02 -28.13
CA ARG A 40 -9.84 4.14 -28.76
C ARG A 40 -8.65 3.87 -27.85
N ASP A 41 -8.17 4.88 -27.14
CA ASP A 41 -7.10 4.76 -26.15
C ASP A 41 -7.53 3.86 -24.98
N PHE A 42 -8.78 4.01 -24.51
CA PHE A 42 -9.40 3.14 -23.49
C PHE A 42 -9.43 1.67 -23.93
N PHE A 43 -9.92 1.35 -25.13
CA PHE A 43 -9.97 -0.03 -25.63
C PHE A 43 -8.60 -0.64 -25.87
N ASN A 44 -7.66 0.15 -26.42
CA ASN A 44 -6.29 -0.30 -26.61
C ASN A 44 -5.62 -0.66 -25.28
N GLN A 45 -5.94 0.04 -24.20
CA GLN A 45 -5.42 -0.27 -22.87
C GLN A 45 -6.11 -1.47 -22.22
N ILE A 46 -7.43 -1.62 -22.34
CA ILE A 46 -8.17 -2.84 -21.93
C ILE A 46 -7.55 -4.08 -22.57
N SER A 47 -7.40 -4.05 -23.89
CA SER A 47 -6.85 -5.17 -24.65
C SER A 47 -5.44 -5.54 -24.16
N LYS A 48 -4.60 -4.54 -23.86
CA LYS A 48 -3.23 -4.77 -23.37
C LYS A 48 -3.18 -5.39 -21.98
N VAL A 49 -3.91 -4.83 -21.00
CA VAL A 49 -3.92 -5.39 -19.63
C VAL A 49 -4.48 -6.80 -19.62
N TRP A 50 -5.51 -7.05 -20.43
CA TRP A 50 -6.07 -8.39 -20.62
C TRP A 50 -5.05 -9.38 -21.18
N ASN A 51 -4.32 -8.99 -22.22
CA ASN A 51 -3.29 -9.83 -22.85
C ASN A 51 -2.06 -10.06 -21.95
N GLN A 52 -1.84 -9.20 -20.95
CA GLN A 52 -0.75 -9.33 -19.97
C GLN A 52 -1.13 -10.13 -18.72
N GLY A 53 -2.38 -10.63 -18.62
CA GLY A 53 -2.85 -11.35 -17.43
C GLY A 53 -3.06 -10.46 -16.20
N GLY A 54 -3.16 -9.14 -16.40
CA GLY A 54 -3.49 -8.20 -15.33
C GLY A 54 -4.91 -8.42 -14.79
N ASN A 55 -5.13 -8.14 -13.51
CA ASN A 55 -6.49 -8.18 -12.95
C ASN A 55 -7.27 -6.91 -13.35
N ALA A 56 -8.60 -7.01 -13.39
CA ALA A 56 -9.46 -5.88 -13.74
C ALA A 56 -9.33 -4.69 -12.77
N ALA A 57 -8.93 -4.91 -11.51
CA ALA A 57 -8.77 -3.85 -10.53
C ALA A 57 -7.59 -2.91 -10.85
N SER A 58 -6.48 -3.44 -11.36
CA SER A 58 -5.32 -2.67 -11.83
C SER A 58 -5.68 -1.79 -13.04
N LEU A 59 -6.60 -2.25 -13.90
CA LEU A 59 -7.08 -1.49 -15.06
C LEU A 59 -7.85 -0.22 -14.64
N PHE A 60 -8.68 -0.29 -13.60
CA PHE A 60 -9.49 0.86 -13.14
C PHE A 60 -8.66 1.99 -12.54
N VAL A 61 -7.47 1.69 -11.99
CA VAL A 61 -6.57 2.72 -11.42
C VAL A 61 -5.90 3.53 -12.53
N CYS A 62 -5.61 2.91 -13.67
CA CYS A 62 -4.79 3.54 -14.70
C CYS A 62 -5.55 4.47 -15.68
N LEU A 63 -6.88 4.58 -15.61
CA LEU A 63 -7.68 5.19 -16.69
C LEU A 63 -8.74 6.24 -16.27
N ASN A 64 -8.71 6.72 -15.02
CA ASN A 64 -9.82 7.52 -14.48
C ASN A 64 -9.43 8.93 -14.00
N SER A 65 -8.39 9.53 -14.57
CA SER A 65 -8.14 10.94 -14.25
C SER A 65 -9.16 11.85 -14.94
N THR A 66 -9.93 12.57 -14.13
CA THR A 66 -10.81 13.66 -14.61
C THR A 66 -10.04 14.96 -14.86
N LEU A 67 -8.77 15.03 -14.45
CA LEU A 67 -7.96 16.24 -14.59
C LEU A 67 -7.20 16.23 -15.92
N PRO A 68 -7.39 17.23 -16.80
CA PRO A 68 -6.74 17.27 -18.11
C PRO A 68 -5.21 17.19 -18.02
N GLY A 69 -4.62 16.35 -18.88
CA GLY A 69 -3.17 16.14 -18.95
C GLY A 69 -2.64 15.02 -18.04
N TYR A 70 -3.47 14.44 -17.18
CA TYR A 70 -3.12 13.30 -16.32
C TYR A 70 -3.84 12.05 -16.80
N ILE A 71 -3.20 10.89 -16.70
CA ILE A 71 -3.74 9.63 -17.23
C ILE A 71 -4.36 8.77 -16.14
N SER A 72 -3.88 8.87 -14.91
CA SER A 72 -4.28 8.01 -13.80
C SER A 72 -4.64 8.83 -12.57
N SER A 73 -5.50 8.27 -11.72
CA SER A 73 -5.93 8.93 -10.49
C SER A 73 -6.21 7.92 -9.38
N TYR A 74 -6.13 8.39 -8.14
CA TYR A 74 -6.45 7.62 -6.95
C TYR A 74 -7.09 8.52 -5.90
N LYS A 75 -8.25 8.11 -5.37
CA LYS A 75 -8.96 8.83 -4.31
C LYS A 75 -8.30 8.53 -2.95
N LEU A 76 -7.61 9.52 -2.38
CA LEU A 76 -6.92 9.40 -1.09
C LEU A 76 -7.89 9.53 0.09
N SER A 77 -8.85 10.47 -0.03
CA SER A 77 -9.93 10.71 0.93
C SER A 77 -11.16 11.25 0.20
N ASP A 78 -12.25 11.53 0.91
CA ASP A 78 -13.45 12.11 0.28
C ASP A 78 -13.22 13.47 -0.37
N GLY A 79 -12.23 14.22 0.12
CA GLY A 79 -11.89 15.56 -0.39
C GLY A 79 -10.56 15.63 -1.13
N LEU A 80 -9.82 14.53 -1.29
CA LEU A 80 -8.46 14.55 -1.84
C LEU A 80 -8.25 13.43 -2.87
N THR A 81 -7.85 13.82 -4.08
CA THR A 81 -7.51 12.90 -5.17
C THR A 81 -6.11 13.21 -5.68
N ILE A 82 -5.27 12.19 -5.85
CA ILE A 82 -3.99 12.30 -6.54
C ILE A 82 -4.18 11.88 -8.00
N HIS A 83 -3.58 12.63 -8.91
CA HIS A 83 -3.51 12.40 -10.34
C HIS A 83 -2.05 12.34 -10.75
N TRP A 84 -1.70 11.45 -11.67
CA TRP A 84 -0.32 11.38 -12.17
C TRP A 84 -0.24 11.03 -13.64
N VAL A 85 0.89 11.39 -14.23
CA VAL A 85 1.33 10.96 -15.55
C VAL A 85 2.86 10.82 -15.52
N PRO A 86 3.42 9.66 -15.88
CA PRO A 86 4.86 9.53 -16.08
C PRO A 86 5.29 10.42 -17.24
N ALA A 87 6.33 11.23 -17.06
CA ALA A 87 6.89 11.97 -18.18
C ALA A 87 7.68 11.01 -19.09
N LYS A 88 7.40 11.07 -20.41
CA LYS A 88 7.96 10.14 -21.40
C LYS A 88 9.48 10.11 -21.33
N ASN A 89 10.05 8.91 -21.21
CA ASN A 89 11.50 8.65 -21.24
C ASN A 89 12.31 9.39 -20.16
N THR A 90 11.72 9.67 -19.00
CA THR A 90 12.40 10.34 -17.88
C THR A 90 12.11 9.62 -16.56
N SER A 91 12.92 9.89 -15.53
CA SER A 91 12.63 9.54 -14.13
C SER A 91 11.65 10.51 -13.44
N GLU A 92 10.99 11.39 -14.22
CA GLU A 92 10.06 12.41 -13.73
C GLU A 92 8.61 11.89 -13.70
N LEU A 93 7.96 12.03 -12.55
CA LEU A 93 6.52 11.85 -12.37
C LEU A 93 5.85 13.21 -12.24
N GLN A 94 4.94 13.54 -13.15
CA GLN A 94 4.10 14.72 -13.01
C GLN A 94 2.90 14.37 -12.14
N ILE A 95 2.67 15.15 -11.09
CA ILE A 95 1.66 14.89 -10.08
C ILE A 95 0.78 16.12 -9.96
N ALA A 96 -0.53 15.88 -9.89
CA ALA A 96 -1.49 16.84 -9.40
C ALA A 96 -2.25 16.27 -8.21
N VAL A 97 -2.50 17.10 -7.21
CA VAL A 97 -3.36 16.78 -6.08
C VAL A 97 -4.54 17.72 -6.13
N GLU A 98 -5.72 17.17 -6.32
CA GLU A 98 -6.98 17.90 -6.33
C GLU A 98 -7.62 17.80 -4.94
N ALA A 99 -7.75 18.95 -4.29
CA ALA A 99 -8.50 19.13 -3.06
C ALA A 99 -9.88 19.74 -3.37
N ARG A 100 -10.96 18.99 -3.11
CA ARG A 100 -12.34 19.42 -3.36
C ARG A 100 -13.02 19.92 -2.10
N ARG A 101 -14.01 20.80 -2.28
CA ARG A 101 -14.97 21.08 -1.21
C ARG A 101 -15.76 19.83 -0.86
N LEU A 102 -15.62 19.36 0.36
CA LEU A 102 -16.61 18.46 0.92
C LEU A 102 -17.87 19.29 1.11
N ALA A 103 -18.97 18.87 0.49
CA ALA A 103 -20.26 19.44 0.79
C ALA A 103 -20.54 19.15 2.26
N VAL A 104 -20.46 20.18 3.11
CA VAL A 104 -20.96 20.08 4.47
C VAL A 104 -22.45 19.82 4.29
N ALA A 105 -22.91 18.62 4.65
CA ALA A 105 -24.34 18.35 4.70
C ALA A 105 -24.92 19.39 5.66
N ASP A 106 -25.74 20.29 5.12
CA ASP A 106 -26.30 21.42 5.84
C ASP A 106 -27.30 20.84 6.86
N SER A 107 -26.81 20.42 8.01
CA SER A 107 -27.62 19.89 9.09
C SER A 107 -28.24 21.08 9.80
N SER A 108 -29.38 21.53 9.30
CA SER A 108 -30.26 22.53 9.90
C SER A 108 -30.86 22.11 11.25
N SER A 109 -30.18 21.27 12.04
CA SER A 109 -30.58 20.95 13.40
C SER A 109 -30.31 22.15 14.30
N SER A 110 -31.39 22.77 14.79
CA SER A 110 -31.42 23.93 15.67
C SER A 110 -30.95 23.65 17.11
N SER A 111 -30.00 22.73 17.31
CA SER A 111 -29.43 22.45 18.63
C SER A 111 -28.10 23.22 18.78
N PRO A 112 -28.03 24.24 19.65
CA PRO A 112 -26.86 25.11 19.78
C PRO A 112 -25.64 24.47 20.47
N ASP A 113 -25.77 23.27 21.03
CA ASP A 113 -24.70 22.67 21.81
C ASP A 113 -24.13 21.43 21.09
N ASN A 114 -22.91 21.60 20.57
CA ASN A 114 -21.97 20.55 20.13
C ASN A 114 -21.93 20.15 18.63
N GLN A 115 -21.83 21.13 17.72
CA GLN A 115 -21.35 20.88 16.35
C GLN A 115 -19.86 21.23 16.19
N THR A 116 -18.96 20.27 16.41
CA THR A 116 -17.60 20.31 15.83
C THR A 116 -17.64 19.72 14.42
N THR A 117 -18.20 20.45 13.45
CA THR A 117 -18.15 20.09 12.02
C THR A 117 -16.97 20.79 11.34
N SER A 118 -15.75 20.29 11.60
CA SER A 118 -14.56 20.69 10.85
C SER A 118 -14.37 19.77 9.63
N GLN A 119 -15.11 20.07 8.57
CA GLN A 119 -14.74 19.68 7.20
C GLN A 119 -14.42 20.95 6.43
N ALA A 120 -13.15 21.25 6.20
CA ALA A 120 -12.80 22.34 5.31
C ALA A 120 -11.56 22.08 4.45
N LEU A 121 -11.84 21.79 3.18
CA LEU A 121 -11.22 22.49 2.04
C LEU A 121 -12.39 22.98 1.16
N PRO A 122 -12.27 24.03 0.30
CA PRO A 122 -11.15 24.92 0.03
C PRO A 122 -11.40 26.38 0.45
N GLY A 123 -10.32 27.10 0.76
CA GLY A 123 -10.31 28.55 0.96
C GLY A 123 -9.20 29.06 1.89
N LYS A 124 -8.85 28.27 2.90
CA LYS A 124 -7.86 28.62 3.93
C LYS A 124 -7.11 27.34 4.34
N GLY A 125 -5.81 27.43 4.60
CA GLY A 125 -4.98 26.33 5.09
C GLY A 125 -4.03 25.71 4.06
N TRP A 126 -3.65 24.46 4.33
CA TRP A 126 -2.70 23.67 3.56
C TRP A 126 -3.22 22.24 3.35
N PHE A 127 -2.75 21.61 2.28
CA PHE A 127 -2.88 20.17 2.08
C PHE A 127 -1.56 19.62 1.55
N ALA A 128 -1.29 18.37 1.86
CA ALA A 128 -0.01 17.73 1.59
C ALA A 128 -0.22 16.32 1.07
N VAL A 129 0.71 15.91 0.20
CA VAL A 129 0.92 14.53 -0.18
C VAL A 129 2.37 14.19 0.12
N GLY A 130 2.61 13.03 0.70
CA GLY A 130 3.95 12.59 1.08
C GLY A 130 4.24 11.16 0.70
N TRP A 131 5.49 10.79 0.89
CA TRP A 131 6.01 9.44 0.67
C TRP A 131 6.58 8.93 1.98
N SER A 132 6.27 7.67 2.25
CA SER A 132 6.70 6.97 3.46
C SER A 132 7.07 5.54 3.10
N GLN A 133 7.91 4.91 3.90
CA GLN A 133 8.21 3.48 3.77
C GLN A 133 7.23 2.61 4.59
N THR A 134 6.53 3.20 5.55
CA THR A 134 5.70 2.48 6.54
C THR A 134 4.23 2.88 6.52
N GLY A 135 3.90 3.98 5.81
CA GLY A 135 2.58 4.61 5.86
C GLY A 135 2.42 5.59 7.02
N ALA A 136 3.33 5.62 7.98
CA ALA A 136 3.41 6.72 8.94
C ALA A 136 3.88 8.00 8.24
N MET A 137 3.44 9.16 8.73
CA MET A 137 3.91 10.45 8.20
C MET A 137 5.40 10.67 8.45
N TYR A 138 5.92 10.14 9.55
CA TYR A 138 7.32 10.14 9.92
C TYR A 138 7.83 8.70 10.06
N PRO A 139 9.08 8.40 9.65
CA PRO A 139 9.92 9.21 8.76
C PRO A 139 9.34 9.27 7.35
N GLY A 140 9.41 10.45 6.73
CA GLY A 140 8.80 10.69 5.43
C GLY A 140 9.19 12.02 4.83
N ASP A 141 8.80 12.22 3.57
CA ASP A 141 8.84 13.55 2.95
C ASP A 141 7.49 13.90 2.35
N ALA A 142 7.18 15.18 2.28
CA ALA A 142 5.92 15.69 1.78
C ALA A 142 6.10 16.87 0.84
N VAL A 143 5.20 16.97 -0.13
CA VAL A 143 4.96 18.19 -0.89
C VAL A 143 3.72 18.84 -0.33
N VAL A 144 3.87 20.09 0.10
CA VAL A 144 2.79 20.84 0.75
C VAL A 144 2.37 22.01 -0.14
N GLY A 145 1.07 22.09 -0.40
CA GLY A 145 0.42 23.21 -1.06
C GLY A 145 -0.20 24.14 -0.02
N ASN A 146 0.35 25.35 0.12
CA ASN A 146 -0.17 26.38 1.01
C ASN A 146 -0.95 27.43 0.20
N GLN A 147 -2.28 27.46 0.39
CA GLN A 147 -3.17 28.32 -0.41
C GLN A 147 -2.95 29.81 -0.16
N GLN A 148 -2.51 30.19 1.05
CA GLN A 148 -2.32 31.60 1.40
C GLN A 148 -1.04 32.18 0.81
N ARG A 149 0.01 31.36 0.75
CA ARG A 149 1.29 31.75 0.15
C ARG A 149 1.38 31.44 -1.34
N THR A 150 0.33 30.84 -1.91
CA THR A 150 0.32 30.30 -3.27
C THR A 150 1.58 29.46 -3.56
N LEU A 151 2.03 28.71 -2.55
CA LEU A 151 3.34 28.05 -2.54
C LEU A 151 3.16 26.54 -2.54
N VAL A 152 3.97 25.88 -3.37
CA VAL A 152 4.21 24.43 -3.33
C VAL A 152 5.67 24.22 -2.97
N ALA A 153 5.95 23.46 -1.92
CA ALA A 153 7.31 23.21 -1.46
C ALA A 153 7.47 21.81 -0.86
N GLY A 154 8.70 21.28 -0.94
CA GLY A 154 9.09 20.01 -0.31
C GLY A 154 9.45 20.19 1.16
N TYR A 155 9.10 19.19 1.97
CA TYR A 155 9.37 19.13 3.40
C TYR A 155 9.87 17.74 3.77
N SER A 156 10.86 17.68 4.64
CA SER A 156 11.25 16.45 5.34
C SER A 156 10.55 16.42 6.70
N MET A 157 10.04 15.25 7.06
CA MET A 157 9.41 14.98 8.34
C MET A 157 10.33 14.05 9.12
N THR A 158 10.95 14.58 10.17
CA THR A 158 11.95 13.87 11.00
C THR A 158 11.46 13.58 12.42
N GLY A 159 10.19 13.84 12.71
CA GLY A 159 9.56 13.63 14.03
C GLY A 159 8.05 13.83 13.96
N HIS A 160 7.39 13.72 15.12
CA HIS A 160 5.93 13.82 15.24
C HIS A 160 5.45 15.26 15.48
N GLU A 161 6.35 16.11 15.96
CA GLU A 161 6.12 17.50 16.32
C GLU A 161 6.27 18.44 15.12
N ALA A 162 5.56 19.57 15.16
CA ALA A 162 5.59 20.57 14.09
C ALA A 162 7.02 21.08 13.77
N SER A 163 7.89 21.20 14.79
CA SER A 163 9.29 21.62 14.64
C SER A 163 10.18 20.60 13.90
N ALA A 164 9.72 19.37 13.76
CA ALA A 164 10.39 18.32 12.99
C ALA A 164 9.92 18.25 11.53
N VAL A 165 8.96 19.10 11.13
CA VAL A 165 8.57 19.29 9.73
C VAL A 165 9.37 20.47 9.17
N ARG A 166 10.42 20.17 8.40
CA ARG A 166 11.36 21.17 7.90
C ARG A 166 11.28 21.25 6.40
N ARG A 167 11.23 22.47 5.86
CA ARG A 167 11.37 22.67 4.41
C ARG A 167 12.74 22.10 3.99
N THR A 168 12.76 21.31 2.92
CA THR A 168 13.98 20.74 2.36
C THR A 168 14.14 21.15 0.91
N ASN A 169 15.39 21.26 0.47
CA ASN A 169 15.76 21.42 -0.94
C ASN A 169 16.26 20.10 -1.55
N ASP A 170 16.41 19.03 -0.75
CA ASP A 170 16.83 17.71 -1.20
C ASP A 170 15.75 17.08 -2.10
N MET A 171 14.49 17.46 -1.87
CA MET A 171 13.40 17.15 -2.79
C MET A 171 13.41 18.12 -3.97
N GLN A 172 14.02 17.70 -5.07
CA GLN A 172 13.94 18.43 -6.33
C GLN A 172 12.50 18.36 -6.86
N LEU A 173 11.84 19.51 -6.92
CA LEU A 173 10.49 19.67 -7.45
C LEU A 173 10.52 20.46 -8.76
N GLY A 174 9.88 19.92 -9.80
CA GLY A 174 9.64 20.59 -11.07
C GLY A 174 8.20 21.12 -11.18
N LYS A 175 7.96 22.05 -12.12
CA LYS A 175 6.62 22.47 -12.60
C LYS A 175 5.60 22.74 -11.47
N THR A 176 6.06 23.36 -10.39
CA THR A 176 5.24 23.60 -9.20
C THR A 176 4.21 24.69 -9.48
N SER A 177 2.93 24.43 -9.19
CA SER A 177 1.89 25.46 -9.19
C SER A 177 0.76 25.11 -8.23
N LEU A 178 0.08 26.14 -7.72
CA LEU A 178 -1.13 25.99 -6.93
C LEU A 178 -2.20 26.86 -7.57
N SER A 179 -3.28 26.25 -8.05
CA SER A 179 -4.34 26.93 -8.79
C SER A 179 -5.72 26.55 -8.27
N ARG A 180 -6.72 27.42 -8.45
CA ARG A 180 -8.11 27.10 -8.16
C ARG A 180 -8.84 26.81 -9.47
N SER A 181 -9.66 25.77 -9.48
CA SER A 181 -10.53 25.41 -10.60
C SER A 181 -11.91 25.07 -10.05
N GLY A 182 -12.87 26.00 -10.19
CA GLY A 182 -14.19 25.88 -9.57
C GLY A 182 -14.10 25.76 -8.04
N SER A 183 -14.72 24.72 -7.48
CA SER A 183 -14.69 24.39 -6.06
C SER A 183 -13.46 23.57 -5.63
N SER A 184 -12.48 23.38 -6.53
CA SER A 184 -11.27 22.61 -6.26
C SER A 184 -10.04 23.50 -6.17
N VAL A 185 -9.08 23.12 -5.32
CA VAL A 185 -7.71 23.64 -5.36
C VAL A 185 -6.78 22.53 -5.85
N ILE A 186 -5.98 22.83 -6.85
CA ILE A 186 -5.12 21.89 -7.56
C ILE A 186 -3.67 22.29 -7.31
N MET A 187 -2.94 21.43 -6.61
CA MET A 187 -1.49 21.50 -6.46
C MET A 187 -0.85 20.65 -7.55
N LYS A 188 -0.05 21.25 -8.44
CA LYS A 188 0.74 20.53 -9.45
C LYS A 188 2.22 20.63 -9.11
N PHE A 189 2.96 19.56 -9.35
CA PHE A 189 4.41 19.52 -9.26
C PHE A 189 4.93 18.30 -10.02
N SER A 190 6.25 18.19 -10.11
CA SER A 190 6.92 17.01 -10.65
C SER A 190 8.00 16.56 -9.70
N ARG A 191 8.18 15.24 -9.58
CA ARG A 191 9.15 14.61 -8.68
C ARG A 191 10.00 13.62 -9.47
N PHE A 192 11.28 13.50 -9.12
CA PHE A 192 12.25 12.63 -9.79
C PHE A 192 12.62 11.43 -8.92
N GLU A 193 12.70 10.22 -9.48
CA GLU A 193 13.07 8.98 -8.74
C GLU A 193 14.43 9.12 -8.04
N ASP A 194 15.35 9.88 -8.63
CA ASP A 194 16.78 9.90 -8.30
C ASP A 194 17.17 10.96 -7.26
N ASN A 195 16.19 11.51 -6.53
CA ASN A 195 16.46 12.51 -5.49
C ASN A 195 17.18 11.85 -4.31
N ALA A 196 18.46 12.20 -4.10
CA ALA A 196 19.19 11.79 -2.91
C ALA A 196 18.63 12.48 -1.65
N GLY A 197 18.68 11.79 -0.50
CA GLY A 197 18.27 12.37 0.78
C GLY A 197 16.76 12.44 1.02
N VAL A 198 15.93 11.93 0.10
CA VAL A 198 14.48 11.79 0.29
C VAL A 198 14.06 10.32 0.24
N VAL A 199 12.86 10.02 0.75
CA VAL A 199 12.22 8.71 0.68
C VAL A 199 12.15 8.25 -0.76
N PRO A 200 12.82 7.14 -1.11
CA PRO A 200 12.80 6.60 -2.47
C PRO A 200 11.38 6.29 -2.91
N PHE A 201 11.08 6.54 -4.17
CA PHE A 201 9.86 6.06 -4.81
C PHE A 201 10.18 5.57 -6.22
N SER A 202 9.30 4.76 -6.79
CA SER A 202 9.40 4.38 -8.19
C SER A 202 8.18 4.83 -8.98
N ILE A 203 8.41 5.35 -10.18
CA ILE A 203 7.39 5.66 -11.19
C ILE A 203 6.89 4.41 -11.88
N ARG A 204 7.57 3.28 -11.72
CA ARG A 204 7.22 1.98 -12.31
C ARG A 204 6.87 0.94 -11.23
N GLY A 205 6.21 1.36 -10.17
CA GLY A 205 5.68 0.43 -9.18
C GLY A 205 4.90 1.10 -8.06
N TYR A 206 4.74 0.35 -6.98
CA TYR A 206 4.00 0.80 -5.79
C TYR A 206 4.81 1.79 -4.96
N GLY A 207 4.16 2.89 -4.60
CA GLY A 207 4.61 3.82 -3.56
C GLY A 207 3.59 3.90 -2.43
N ILE A 208 4.06 4.03 -1.20
CA ILE A 208 3.22 4.37 -0.05
C ILE A 208 3.10 5.88 0.01
N ILE A 209 1.89 6.37 -0.25
CA ILE A 209 1.54 7.78 -0.23
C ILE A 209 0.89 8.12 1.09
N THR A 210 1.41 9.12 1.80
CA THR A 210 0.75 9.73 2.95
C THR A 210 0.03 11.00 2.51
N TRP A 211 -0.99 11.41 3.25
CA TRP A 211 -1.68 12.67 2.99
C TRP A 211 -2.16 13.29 4.28
N ALA A 212 -2.26 14.62 4.26
CA ALA A 212 -2.88 15.38 5.34
C ALA A 212 -3.45 16.70 4.81
N TYR A 213 -4.35 17.30 5.57
CA TYR A 213 -4.77 18.68 5.37
C TYR A 213 -5.17 19.33 6.70
N ALA A 214 -5.09 20.66 6.73
CA ALA A 214 -5.53 21.45 7.89
C ALA A 214 -7.04 21.34 8.09
N ALA A 215 -7.49 21.12 9.32
CA ALA A 215 -8.90 20.92 9.67
C ALA A 215 -9.73 22.22 9.63
N ASP A 216 -9.10 23.34 9.94
CA ASP A 216 -9.73 24.62 10.30
C ASP A 216 -9.15 25.81 9.50
N GLY A 217 -8.42 25.50 8.43
CA GLY A 217 -7.68 26.52 7.69
C GLY A 217 -6.53 27.14 8.48
N THR A 218 -6.09 26.50 9.58
CA THR A 218 -4.86 26.88 10.29
C THR A 218 -3.70 27.00 9.34
N LYS A 219 -2.88 28.00 9.65
CA LYS A 219 -1.70 28.37 8.86
C LYS A 219 -0.46 27.57 9.29
N VAL A 220 -0.53 26.96 10.46
CA VAL A 220 0.59 26.26 11.09
C VAL A 220 0.68 24.86 10.50
N LEU A 221 1.81 24.60 9.84
CA LEU A 221 2.18 23.24 9.46
C LEU A 221 2.42 22.44 10.73
N GLY A 222 1.66 21.37 10.95
CA GLY A 222 1.78 20.51 12.12
C GLY A 222 0.48 20.16 12.83
N SER A 223 -0.62 20.89 12.57
CA SER A 223 -1.95 20.47 13.01
C SER A 223 -2.79 20.02 11.81
N HIS A 224 -3.17 18.75 11.82
CA HIS A 224 -4.05 18.13 10.82
C HIS A 224 -5.06 17.19 11.48
N ASP A 225 -5.15 17.15 12.81
CA ASP A 225 -6.04 16.27 13.59
C ASP A 225 -6.18 14.86 12.97
N SER A 226 -7.42 14.40 12.77
CA SER A 226 -7.77 13.17 12.06
C SER A 226 -7.79 13.30 10.53
N ASN A 227 -7.53 14.48 9.97
CA ASN A 227 -7.49 14.77 8.53
C ASN A 227 -6.17 14.31 7.91
N ARG A 228 -5.86 13.03 8.11
CA ARG A 228 -4.64 12.38 7.66
C ARG A 228 -4.89 10.94 7.28
N GLY A 229 -3.98 10.40 6.47
CA GLY A 229 -3.97 8.99 6.17
C GLY A 229 -2.86 8.62 5.22
N PHE A 230 -3.01 7.44 4.62
CA PHE A 230 -2.12 6.96 3.59
C PHE A 230 -2.88 6.11 2.57
N ALA A 231 -2.21 5.76 1.47
CA ALA A 231 -2.62 4.77 0.49
C ALA A 231 -1.39 4.05 -0.08
N GLU A 232 -1.56 2.87 -0.65
CA GLU A 232 -0.59 2.30 -1.58
C GLU A 232 -1.06 2.65 -3.00
N VAL A 233 -0.19 3.31 -3.77
CA VAL A 233 -0.51 3.77 -5.13
C VAL A 233 0.48 3.13 -6.08
N ASP A 234 -0.02 2.47 -7.12
CA ASP A 234 0.81 1.95 -8.19
C ASP A 234 1.01 3.03 -9.26
N PHE A 235 2.24 3.49 -9.43
CA PHE A 235 2.56 4.50 -10.42
C PHE A 235 2.85 3.91 -11.81
N SER A 236 2.94 2.57 -11.94
CA SER A 236 3.35 1.88 -13.17
C SER A 236 2.31 1.88 -14.30
N CYS A 237 1.40 2.85 -14.30
CA CYS A 237 0.47 3.07 -15.40
C CYS A 237 1.25 3.64 -16.59
N ASP A 238 2.01 2.79 -17.28
CA ASP A 238 2.79 3.17 -18.45
C ASP A 238 1.85 3.52 -19.60
N ALA A 239 2.01 4.73 -20.12
CA ALA A 239 1.55 5.09 -21.46
C ALA A 239 2.44 4.38 -22.52
N ALA A 240 2.28 3.06 -22.60
CA ALA A 240 2.75 2.13 -23.64
C ALA A 240 4.02 2.52 -24.41
N ALA A 241 5.20 2.07 -23.93
CA ALA A 241 6.22 1.57 -24.84
C ALA A 241 5.89 0.11 -25.24
N PRO A 242 6.14 -0.34 -26.48
CA PRO A 242 5.98 -1.75 -26.85
C PRO A 242 6.88 -2.64 -25.97
N PRO A 243 6.38 -3.77 -25.43
CA PRO A 243 7.15 -4.56 -24.48
C PRO A 243 8.35 -5.22 -25.18
N PRO A 244 9.54 -5.23 -24.55
CA PRO A 244 10.58 -6.18 -24.93
C PRO A 244 10.05 -7.61 -24.77
N PRO A 245 10.59 -8.59 -25.53
CA PRO A 245 10.13 -9.98 -25.49
C PRO A 245 10.07 -10.52 -24.05
N PRO A 246 9.08 -11.37 -23.73
CA PRO A 246 8.83 -11.80 -22.36
C PRO A 246 10.08 -12.50 -21.80
N ARG A 247 10.72 -11.88 -20.80
CA ARG A 247 11.64 -12.62 -19.93
C ARG A 247 10.82 -13.68 -19.20
N PRO A 248 11.38 -14.89 -18.97
CA PRO A 248 10.75 -15.86 -18.08
C PRO A 248 10.41 -15.17 -16.76
N SER A 249 9.17 -15.34 -16.30
CA SER A 249 8.64 -14.74 -15.09
C SER A 249 9.42 -15.22 -13.87
N SER A 250 10.51 -14.53 -13.54
CA SER A 250 11.10 -14.62 -12.21
C SER A 250 10.17 -13.85 -11.28
N SER A 251 9.16 -14.52 -10.73
CA SER A 251 8.53 -14.04 -9.50
C SER A 251 9.65 -13.99 -8.45
N SER A 252 10.25 -12.82 -8.25
CA SER A 252 11.16 -12.61 -7.14
C SER A 252 10.44 -13.11 -5.88
N PRO A 253 11.10 -13.97 -5.07
CA PRO A 253 10.54 -14.41 -3.80
C PRO A 253 9.98 -13.20 -3.06
N GLY A 254 8.76 -13.32 -2.53
CA GLY A 254 8.03 -12.23 -1.88
C GLY A 254 8.96 -11.38 -1.03
N GLN A 255 8.92 -10.06 -1.23
CA GLN A 255 9.86 -9.07 -0.69
C GLN A 255 10.02 -9.08 0.84
N ASN A 256 9.23 -9.90 1.54
CA ASN A 256 9.15 -10.03 3.00
C ASN A 256 9.58 -11.40 3.54
N CYS A 257 10.18 -12.30 2.75
CA CYS A 257 10.59 -13.63 3.25
C CYS A 257 11.98 -13.60 3.91
N LYS A 258 12.23 -12.69 4.88
CA LYS A 258 13.48 -12.72 5.66
C LYS A 258 13.45 -13.89 6.64
N LYS A 259 14.56 -14.58 6.86
CA LYS A 259 14.65 -15.68 7.83
C LYS A 259 14.33 -15.18 9.25
N SER A 260 13.46 -15.88 9.97
CA SER A 260 13.14 -15.57 11.37
C SER A 260 14.32 -15.88 12.31
N ALA A 261 14.54 -15.01 13.30
CA ALA A 261 15.42 -15.29 14.44
C ALA A 261 14.68 -15.92 15.65
N LEU A 262 13.34 -15.84 15.68
CA LEU A 262 12.53 -16.47 16.73
C LEU A 262 12.45 -17.99 16.49
N ASP A 263 12.79 -18.77 17.50
CA ASP A 263 12.85 -20.23 17.41
C ASP A 263 11.53 -20.85 16.96
N GLY A 264 11.61 -21.88 16.11
CA GLY A 264 10.47 -22.53 15.47
C GLY A 264 9.82 -21.77 14.31
N TYR A 265 10.13 -20.49 14.08
CA TYR A 265 9.59 -19.71 12.96
C TYR A 265 10.55 -19.68 11.77
N GLN A 266 10.01 -19.61 10.55
CA GLN A 266 10.81 -19.64 9.32
C GLN A 266 11.06 -18.24 8.76
N TYR A 267 10.06 -17.37 8.86
CA TYR A 267 10.08 -16.06 8.23
C TYR A 267 9.77 -14.95 9.22
N GLN A 268 10.26 -13.74 8.94
CA GLN A 268 9.95 -12.55 9.69
C GLN A 268 9.82 -11.30 8.82
N ALA A 269 9.07 -10.32 9.32
CA ALA A 269 8.98 -8.98 8.78
C ALA A 269 8.96 -7.95 9.91
N SER A 270 9.52 -6.77 9.65
CA SER A 270 9.48 -5.65 10.59
C SER A 270 8.10 -4.99 10.52
N LEU A 271 7.38 -4.95 11.65
CA LEU A 271 6.18 -4.15 11.80
C LEU A 271 6.56 -2.68 12.11
N GLN A 272 7.48 -2.49 13.05
CA GLN A 272 8.03 -1.18 13.42
C GLN A 272 9.53 -1.32 13.70
N GLY A 273 10.36 -0.95 12.72
CA GLY A 273 11.82 -1.03 12.84
C GLY A 273 12.30 -2.38 13.40
N SER A 274 13.19 -2.35 14.38
CA SER A 274 13.65 -3.55 15.10
C SER A 274 12.88 -3.83 16.39
N SER A 275 11.94 -2.97 16.80
CA SER A 275 11.24 -3.07 18.09
C SER A 275 10.02 -3.98 18.06
N LEU A 276 9.35 -4.08 16.91
CA LEU A 276 8.17 -4.91 16.74
C LEU A 276 8.28 -5.76 15.46
N LEU A 277 8.29 -7.07 15.61
CA LEU A 277 8.48 -8.03 14.52
C LEU A 277 7.27 -8.96 14.38
N LEU A 278 6.94 -9.31 13.14
CA LEU A 278 6.02 -10.39 12.80
C LEU A 278 6.83 -11.60 12.37
N HIS A 279 6.53 -12.77 12.93
CA HIS A 279 7.12 -14.06 12.56
C HIS A 279 6.03 -15.01 12.07
N TRP A 280 6.34 -15.88 11.12
CA TRP A 280 5.43 -16.94 10.71
C TRP A 280 6.15 -18.21 10.24
N LYS A 281 5.46 -19.35 10.37
CA LYS A 281 5.85 -20.63 9.75
C LYS A 281 5.26 -20.69 8.33
N ALA A 282 5.83 -21.54 7.46
CA ALA A 282 5.14 -21.90 6.22
C ALA A 282 3.76 -22.48 6.56
N ALA A 283 2.78 -22.13 5.74
CA ALA A 283 1.42 -22.60 5.93
C ALA A 283 1.34 -24.14 5.86
N VAL A 284 0.55 -24.74 6.76
CA VAL A 284 0.24 -26.17 6.75
C VAL A 284 -1.26 -26.31 6.51
N GLY A 285 -1.63 -26.88 5.36
CA GLY A 285 -3.03 -26.95 4.94
C GLY A 285 -3.62 -25.55 4.74
N LYS A 286 -4.62 -25.20 5.56
CA LYS A 286 -5.27 -23.88 5.54
C LYS A 286 -4.82 -22.98 6.68
N GLU A 287 -3.78 -23.33 7.42
CA GLU A 287 -3.40 -22.59 8.63
C GLU A 287 -2.00 -22.02 8.50
N VAL A 288 -1.79 -20.84 9.09
CA VAL A 288 -0.47 -20.29 9.35
C VAL A 288 -0.34 -19.99 10.84
N GLU A 289 0.77 -20.44 11.41
CA GLU A 289 1.16 -20.06 12.76
C GLU A 289 2.00 -18.78 12.70
N MET A 290 1.62 -17.81 13.53
CA MET A 290 2.23 -16.49 13.60
C MET A 290 2.69 -16.18 15.02
N ALA A 291 3.67 -15.28 15.12
CA ALA A 291 4.01 -14.60 16.35
C ALA A 291 4.23 -13.11 16.11
N VAL A 292 3.82 -12.28 17.06
CA VAL A 292 4.26 -10.88 17.14
C VAL A 292 5.23 -10.78 18.31
N GLU A 293 6.45 -10.31 18.04
CA GLU A 293 7.50 -10.12 19.04
C GLU A 293 7.71 -8.62 19.29
N ALA A 294 7.49 -8.18 20.53
CA ALA A 294 7.95 -6.89 21.03
C ALA A 294 9.28 -7.08 21.76
N LYS A 295 10.34 -6.43 21.28
CA LYS A 295 11.68 -6.54 21.89
C LYS A 295 11.69 -5.96 23.31
N ALA A 296 12.56 -6.53 24.15
CA ALA A 296 12.82 -6.04 25.50
C ALA A 296 13.07 -4.52 25.51
N GLY A 297 12.42 -3.80 26.43
CA GLY A 297 12.57 -2.35 26.58
C GLY A 297 11.93 -1.52 25.46
N SER A 298 11.17 -2.13 24.55
CA SER A 298 10.36 -1.39 23.60
C SER A 298 9.07 -0.91 24.24
N ALA A 299 8.53 0.20 23.75
CA ALA A 299 7.24 0.72 24.21
C ALA A 299 6.07 -0.29 24.03
N ALA A 300 6.24 -1.32 23.18
CA ALA A 300 5.27 -2.38 22.97
C ALA A 300 5.35 -3.52 24.01
N SER A 301 6.43 -3.61 24.81
CA SER A 301 6.54 -4.62 25.87
C SER A 301 5.71 -4.28 27.12
N ASP A 302 5.33 -3.02 27.28
CA ASP A 302 4.76 -2.48 28.52
C ASP A 302 3.22 -2.31 28.44
N GLY A 303 2.57 -2.80 27.39
CA GLY A 303 1.11 -2.76 27.25
C GLY A 303 0.61 -3.76 26.22
N TRP A 304 -0.59 -3.54 25.67
CA TRP A 304 -1.14 -4.46 24.68
C TRP A 304 -0.49 -4.28 23.30
N MET A 305 -0.47 -5.36 22.51
CA MET A 305 -0.12 -5.34 21.09
C MET A 305 -1.21 -6.02 20.27
N SER A 306 -1.40 -5.57 19.02
CA SER A 306 -2.40 -6.09 18.11
C SER A 306 -1.89 -6.21 16.69
N LEU A 307 -2.41 -7.22 15.98
CA LEU A 307 -2.27 -7.39 14.54
C LEU A 307 -3.66 -7.56 13.93
N ALA A 308 -3.97 -6.86 12.85
CA ALA A 308 -5.27 -6.88 12.21
C ALA A 308 -5.18 -7.04 10.69
N TRP A 309 -6.23 -7.60 10.12
CA TRP A 309 -6.43 -7.81 8.70
C TRP A 309 -7.54 -6.90 8.23
N SER A 310 -7.17 -5.95 7.40
CA SER A 310 -8.09 -4.96 6.85
C SER A 310 -8.55 -5.37 5.47
N SER A 311 -9.86 -5.28 5.22
CA SER A 311 -10.41 -5.36 3.86
C SER A 311 -10.22 -4.07 3.06
N SER A 312 -9.92 -2.97 3.75
CA SER A 312 -9.79 -1.62 3.19
C SER A 312 -8.34 -1.15 3.28
N SER A 313 -7.48 -1.65 2.39
CA SER A 313 -6.10 -1.17 2.12
C SER A 313 -5.39 -0.44 3.28
N GLY A 314 -5.30 -1.09 4.46
CA GLY A 314 -4.56 -0.60 5.63
C GLY A 314 -5.32 0.34 6.58
N ARG A 315 -6.65 0.45 6.51
CA ARG A 315 -7.46 1.15 7.53
C ARG A 315 -7.90 0.20 8.64
N MET A 316 -7.87 0.69 9.89
CA MET A 316 -8.30 -0.06 11.06
C MET A 316 -9.75 -0.56 10.96
N VAL A 317 -10.59 0.16 10.21
CA VAL A 317 -12.01 -0.14 10.04
C VAL A 317 -12.34 -0.37 8.55
N PRO A 318 -13.08 -1.44 8.20
CA PRO A 318 -13.36 -2.61 9.03
C PRO A 318 -12.15 -3.56 9.05
N SER A 319 -11.89 -4.18 10.20
CA SER A 319 -10.82 -5.18 10.32
C SER A 319 -11.20 -6.32 11.26
N ASP A 320 -10.51 -7.45 11.09
CA ASP A 320 -10.46 -8.50 12.09
C ASP A 320 -9.09 -8.41 12.76
N ALA A 321 -9.02 -8.39 14.08
CA ALA A 321 -7.79 -8.20 14.82
C ALA A 321 -7.55 -9.33 15.81
N VAL A 322 -6.29 -9.63 16.10
CA VAL A 322 -5.86 -10.32 17.30
C VAL A 322 -5.17 -9.32 18.20
N ALA A 323 -5.40 -9.39 19.51
CA ALA A 323 -4.65 -8.60 20.47
C ALA A 323 -4.31 -9.41 21.71
N GLY A 324 -3.15 -9.11 22.30
CA GLY A 324 -2.58 -9.82 23.43
C GLY A 324 -1.72 -8.90 24.31
N ASN A 325 -1.12 -9.49 25.34
CA ASN A 325 -0.52 -8.78 26.49
C ASN A 325 -1.53 -7.93 27.30
N LEU A 326 -2.73 -8.49 27.46
CA LEU A 326 -3.77 -8.01 28.39
C LEU A 326 -3.42 -8.49 29.82
N PRO A 327 -4.13 -8.09 30.91
CA PRO A 327 -3.64 -8.21 32.29
C PRO A 327 -3.27 -9.64 32.74
N ASN A 328 -3.68 -10.66 31.97
CA ASN A 328 -3.52 -12.07 32.26
C ASN A 328 -2.70 -12.83 31.18
N GLY A 329 -2.04 -12.12 30.25
CA GLY A 329 -1.35 -12.74 29.10
C GLY A 329 -2.28 -13.35 28.05
N GLU A 330 -3.59 -13.13 28.19
CA GLU A 330 -4.61 -13.65 27.29
C GLU A 330 -4.54 -12.99 25.91
N ILE A 331 -4.96 -13.76 24.90
CA ILE A 331 -5.09 -13.34 23.52
C ILE A 331 -6.55 -13.49 23.12
N TYR A 332 -7.08 -12.49 22.43
CA TYR A 332 -8.44 -12.55 21.89
C TYR A 332 -8.49 -12.07 20.45
N ALA A 333 -9.43 -12.63 19.70
CA ALA A 333 -9.83 -12.09 18.41
C ALA A 333 -10.85 -10.97 18.63
N TYR A 334 -10.82 -9.97 17.74
CA TYR A 334 -11.74 -8.86 17.73
C TYR A 334 -12.25 -8.55 16.32
N LYS A 335 -13.51 -8.16 16.25
CA LYS A 335 -14.11 -7.45 15.11
C LYS A 335 -14.00 -5.95 15.38
N VAL A 336 -13.43 -5.21 14.44
CA VAL A 336 -13.34 -3.75 14.53
C VAL A 336 -14.22 -3.13 13.45
N SER A 337 -15.34 -2.54 13.87
CA SER A 337 -16.33 -1.93 12.96
C SER A 337 -16.37 -0.40 13.01
N GLY A 338 -15.55 0.21 13.86
CA GLY A 338 -15.50 1.66 14.09
C GLY A 338 -14.30 2.05 14.96
N TYR A 339 -14.06 3.35 15.11
CA TYR A 339 -12.91 3.89 15.85
C TYR A 339 -13.15 4.04 17.36
N SER A 340 -14.37 3.83 17.84
CA SER A 340 -14.69 3.85 19.27
C SER A 340 -14.41 2.49 19.92
N THR A 341 -14.10 2.49 21.21
CA THR A 341 -13.92 1.24 21.99
C THR A 341 -15.16 0.34 21.94
N GLY A 342 -16.37 0.92 21.95
CA GLY A 342 -17.63 0.19 21.79
C GLY A 342 -17.82 -0.48 20.41
N SER A 343 -17.02 -0.11 19.42
CA SER A 343 -16.98 -0.72 18.08
C SER A 343 -15.95 -1.84 17.95
N VAL A 344 -15.20 -2.14 19.02
CA VAL A 344 -14.25 -3.25 19.11
C VAL A 344 -14.90 -4.37 19.92
N LYS A 345 -15.35 -5.42 19.25
CA LYS A 345 -16.09 -6.53 19.88
C LYS A 345 -15.26 -7.80 19.82
N ARG A 346 -15.19 -8.56 20.91
CA ARG A 346 -14.56 -9.89 20.92
C ARG A 346 -15.20 -10.79 19.85
N GLY A 347 -14.39 -11.57 19.16
CA GLY A 347 -14.79 -12.46 18.05
C GLY A 347 -14.23 -12.04 16.70
N GLY A 348 -14.88 -12.44 15.62
CA GLY A 348 -14.48 -12.12 14.24
C GLY A 348 -13.73 -13.26 13.53
N PHE A 349 -13.00 -14.09 14.26
CA PHE A 349 -12.46 -15.36 13.77
C PHE A 349 -12.05 -16.25 14.95
N GLU A 350 -11.86 -17.54 14.68
CA GLU A 350 -11.34 -18.49 15.65
C GLU A 350 -9.82 -18.37 15.71
N ILE A 351 -9.29 -18.26 16.93
CA ILE A 351 -7.86 -18.37 17.19
C ILE A 351 -7.58 -19.81 17.63
N GLY A 352 -6.55 -20.43 17.03
CA GLY A 352 -6.13 -21.77 17.42
C GLY A 352 -5.84 -21.88 18.93
N SER A 353 -6.06 -23.08 19.50
CA SER A 353 -5.94 -23.35 20.94
C SER A 353 -4.54 -23.13 21.52
N GLN A 354 -3.52 -22.99 20.69
CA GLN A 354 -2.13 -22.72 21.08
C GLN A 354 -1.82 -21.23 21.25
N ALA A 355 -2.84 -20.36 21.23
CA ALA A 355 -2.65 -18.93 21.43
C ALA A 355 -2.04 -18.63 22.81
N SER A 356 -0.93 -17.90 22.86
CA SER A 356 -0.27 -17.55 24.11
C SER A 356 0.56 -16.28 24.01
N THR A 357 0.62 -15.51 25.10
CA THR A 357 1.60 -14.42 25.27
C THR A 357 2.64 -14.88 26.29
N LYS A 358 3.93 -14.84 25.95
CA LYS A 358 5.03 -15.27 26.84
C LYS A 358 6.23 -14.34 26.75
N THR A 359 6.99 -14.25 27.84
CA THR A 359 8.29 -13.57 27.84
C THR A 359 9.39 -14.57 27.47
N GLU A 360 10.15 -14.28 26.42
CA GLU A 360 11.23 -15.14 25.92
C GLU A 360 12.44 -14.30 25.53
N GLY A 361 13.60 -14.59 26.14
CA GLY A 361 14.81 -13.79 25.89
C GLY A 361 14.65 -12.30 26.21
N GLY A 362 13.74 -11.95 27.13
CA GLY A 362 13.38 -10.57 27.47
C GLY A 362 12.33 -9.91 26.56
N SER A 363 12.00 -10.52 25.43
CA SER A 363 10.93 -10.05 24.53
C SER A 363 9.56 -10.57 24.99
N ILE A 364 8.49 -9.83 24.69
CA ILE A 364 7.11 -10.33 24.79
C ILE A 364 6.72 -10.91 23.43
N VAL A 365 6.28 -12.17 23.40
CA VAL A 365 5.92 -12.90 22.19
C VAL A 365 4.46 -13.35 22.25
N MET A 366 3.64 -12.81 21.36
CA MET A 366 2.23 -13.17 21.17
C MET A 366 2.10 -14.19 20.03
N ARG A 367 1.85 -15.46 20.34
CA ARG A 367 1.67 -16.56 19.37
C ARG A 367 0.22 -16.88 19.14
N PHE A 368 -0.13 -17.21 17.89
CA PHE A 368 -1.46 -17.66 17.53
C PHE A 368 -1.47 -18.30 16.13
N THR A 369 -2.52 -19.08 15.84
CA THR A 369 -2.76 -19.65 14.52
C THR A 369 -3.94 -18.95 13.86
N ARG A 370 -3.83 -18.69 12.55
CA ARG A 370 -4.93 -18.17 11.72
C ARG A 370 -5.19 -19.08 10.54
N THR A 371 -6.47 -19.36 10.33
CA THR A 371 -6.95 -20.19 9.21
C THR A 371 -7.35 -19.30 8.03
N ASP A 372 -7.00 -19.72 6.82
CA ASP A 372 -7.44 -19.13 5.55
C ASP A 372 -8.96 -19.10 5.51
N ASN A 373 -9.53 -17.89 5.43
CA ASN A 373 -10.97 -17.70 5.52
C ASN A 373 -11.50 -16.86 4.36
N THR A 374 -11.75 -17.52 3.23
CA THR A 374 -12.32 -16.89 2.04
C THR A 374 -13.77 -16.41 2.21
N GLY A 375 -14.44 -16.75 3.32
CA GLY A 375 -15.87 -16.47 3.55
C GLY A 375 -16.18 -15.18 4.33
N TRP A 376 -15.19 -14.50 4.90
CA TRP A 376 -15.41 -13.31 5.74
C TRP A 376 -15.04 -12.03 4.99
N SER A 377 -15.64 -10.90 5.38
CA SER A 377 -15.44 -9.61 4.69
C SER A 377 -13.99 -9.10 4.75
N ASN A 378 -13.19 -9.55 5.72
CA ASN A 378 -11.78 -9.21 5.89
C ASN A 378 -10.90 -10.43 5.55
N GLN A 379 -10.79 -10.70 4.25
CA GLN A 379 -10.18 -11.92 3.74
C GLN A 379 -8.69 -11.99 4.06
N PHE A 380 -8.34 -12.81 5.04
CA PHE A 380 -6.99 -13.31 5.16
C PHE A 380 -6.81 -14.43 4.14
N ARG A 381 -5.67 -14.42 3.43
CA ARG A 381 -5.35 -15.41 2.41
C ARG A 381 -3.93 -15.91 2.63
N LEU A 382 -3.70 -17.22 2.53
CA LEU A 382 -2.35 -17.77 2.62
C LEU A 382 -1.48 -17.42 1.41
N SER A 383 -2.11 -17.08 0.29
CA SER A 383 -1.43 -16.68 -0.94
C SER A 383 -1.78 -15.26 -1.35
N GLY A 384 -0.79 -14.56 -1.88
CA GLY A 384 -0.91 -13.16 -2.26
C GLY A 384 -0.72 -12.21 -1.10
N LYS A 385 -0.75 -10.91 -1.42
CA LYS A 385 -0.52 -9.84 -0.45
C LYS A 385 -1.72 -9.69 0.49
N ASN A 386 -1.42 -9.69 1.79
CA ASN A 386 -2.34 -9.37 2.87
C ASN A 386 -2.01 -7.98 3.41
N SER A 387 -3.02 -7.13 3.55
CA SER A 387 -2.88 -5.81 4.20
C SER A 387 -3.03 -5.98 5.71
N LEU A 388 -1.89 -6.02 6.41
CA LEU A 388 -1.84 -6.08 7.86
C LEU A 388 -1.78 -4.67 8.43
N ILE A 389 -2.38 -4.53 9.61
CA ILE A 389 -2.28 -3.36 10.46
C ILE A 389 -1.75 -3.83 11.79
N TRP A 390 -0.86 -3.06 12.40
CA TRP A 390 -0.40 -3.32 13.74
C TRP A 390 -0.64 -2.09 14.60
N ALA A 391 -0.84 -2.32 15.89
CA ALA A 391 -0.94 -1.26 16.88
C ALA A 391 -0.46 -1.78 18.23
N TYR A 392 0.02 -0.89 19.09
CA TYR A 392 0.32 -1.22 20.48
C TYR A 392 0.06 -0.03 21.40
N SER A 393 -0.05 -0.30 22.70
CA SER A 393 -0.07 0.73 23.73
C SER A 393 1.17 0.62 24.60
N SER A 394 1.72 1.77 24.99
CA SER A 394 2.90 1.88 25.85
C SER A 394 2.58 2.39 27.25
N SER A 395 1.30 2.51 27.61
CA SER A 395 0.86 3.22 28.81
C SER A 395 0.83 2.38 30.09
N GLY A 396 1.36 1.15 30.10
CA GLY A 396 1.08 0.20 31.19
C GLY A 396 -0.36 -0.30 31.19
N SER A 397 -1.23 0.27 30.36
CA SER A 397 -2.63 -0.10 30.29
C SER A 397 -2.79 -1.38 29.51
N ASN A 398 -3.19 -2.41 30.24
CA ASN A 398 -3.53 -3.71 29.68
C ASN A 398 -4.98 -3.78 29.18
N THR A 399 -5.72 -2.67 29.20
CA THR A 399 -7.04 -2.60 28.53
C THR A 399 -6.88 -2.12 27.09
N LEU A 400 -7.58 -2.79 26.17
CA LEU A 400 -7.67 -2.33 24.80
C LEU A 400 -8.30 -0.93 24.77
N GLY A 401 -7.57 0.00 24.15
CA GLY A 401 -7.93 1.40 24.14
C GLY A 401 -7.20 2.13 23.02
N SER A 402 -6.96 3.42 23.22
CA SER A 402 -6.17 4.20 22.27
C SER A 402 -4.74 3.67 22.18
N HIS A 403 -4.26 3.44 20.97
CA HIS A 403 -2.84 3.20 20.67
C HIS A 403 -2.05 4.51 20.46
N GLY A 404 -2.71 5.68 20.55
CA GLY A 404 -2.08 6.95 20.20
C GLY A 404 -1.45 6.90 18.80
N GLY A 405 -0.18 7.28 18.68
CA GLY A 405 0.61 7.22 17.44
C GLY A 405 1.27 5.86 17.16
N ASN A 406 1.09 4.86 18.02
CA ASN A 406 1.79 3.58 17.97
C ASN A 406 1.06 2.55 17.09
N TYR A 407 0.94 2.85 15.80
CA TYR A 407 0.29 1.98 14.83
C TYR A 407 0.95 2.10 13.46
N GLY A 408 0.70 1.13 12.59
CA GLY A 408 1.16 1.15 11.22
C GLY A 408 0.57 0.03 10.39
N ARG A 409 1.11 -0.14 9.19
CA ARG A 409 0.67 -1.18 8.25
C ARG A 409 1.84 -1.94 7.66
N LEU A 410 1.55 -3.14 7.18
CA LEU A 410 2.51 -3.97 6.47
C LEU A 410 1.76 -4.81 5.43
N SER A 411 2.28 -4.86 4.20
CA SER A 411 1.79 -5.80 3.19
C SER A 411 2.62 -7.07 3.24
N VAL A 412 2.03 -8.23 3.53
CA VAL A 412 2.75 -9.52 3.66
C VAL A 412 2.17 -10.56 2.72
N ASP A 413 3.05 -11.28 2.01
CA ASP A 413 2.67 -12.50 1.30
C ASP A 413 3.14 -13.71 2.12
N PHE A 414 2.18 -14.49 2.63
CA PHE A 414 2.46 -15.66 3.45
C PHE A 414 2.85 -16.89 2.62
N SER A 415 2.83 -16.80 1.29
CA SER A 415 3.24 -17.87 0.38
C SER A 415 4.75 -18.02 0.23
N CYS A 416 5.54 -17.46 1.16
CA CYS A 416 6.98 -17.66 1.23
C CYS A 416 7.30 -19.15 1.12
N ARG A 417 7.92 -19.52 0.01
CA ARG A 417 8.52 -20.84 -0.18
C ARG A 417 9.97 -20.68 0.20
N THR A 418 10.46 -21.52 1.12
CA THR A 418 11.88 -21.77 1.20
C THR A 418 12.28 -22.21 -0.20
N ALA A 419 13.13 -21.43 -0.87
CA ALA A 419 13.83 -21.95 -2.04
C ALA A 419 14.36 -23.32 -1.61
N PRO A 420 14.02 -24.42 -2.32
CA PRO A 420 14.45 -25.74 -1.92
C PRO A 420 15.95 -25.61 -1.65
N ALA A 421 16.37 -25.91 -0.43
CA ALA A 421 17.77 -25.80 -0.02
C ALA A 421 18.55 -26.43 -1.16
N ALA A 422 19.36 -25.64 -1.86
CA ALA A 422 19.96 -26.04 -3.13
C ALA A 422 20.68 -27.35 -2.87
N GLY A 423 20.00 -28.45 -3.16
CA GLY A 423 20.51 -29.77 -2.93
C GLY A 423 21.70 -29.80 -3.86
N ARG A 424 22.89 -29.85 -3.28
CA ARG A 424 24.08 -30.28 -4.01
C ARG A 424 23.79 -31.71 -4.45
N SER A 425 23.02 -31.88 -5.52
CA SER A 425 23.08 -33.08 -6.31
C SER A 425 24.50 -33.07 -6.84
N ASN A 426 25.34 -33.91 -6.24
CA ASN A 426 26.59 -34.32 -6.84
C ASN A 426 26.21 -35.14 -8.09
N PHE A 427 25.78 -34.45 -9.14
CA PHE A 427 25.56 -35.04 -10.45
C PHE A 427 26.94 -35.12 -11.12
N TRP A 428 27.68 -36.15 -10.74
CA TRP A 428 28.91 -36.55 -11.41
C TRP A 428 28.60 -36.97 -12.84
N TRP A 429 28.83 -36.09 -13.80
CA TRP A 429 29.00 -36.50 -15.20
C TRP A 429 30.44 -37.02 -15.36
N TRP A 430 30.59 -38.34 -15.50
CA TRP A 430 31.79 -38.91 -16.12
C TRP A 430 31.68 -38.73 -17.64
N PRO A 431 32.71 -38.23 -18.34
CA PRO A 431 32.76 -38.35 -19.79
C PRO A 431 33.20 -39.77 -20.17
N ARG A 432 32.31 -40.54 -20.82
CA ARG A 432 32.73 -41.72 -21.58
C ARG A 432 33.61 -41.25 -22.75
N ARG A 433 34.92 -41.52 -22.67
CA ARG A 433 35.83 -41.44 -23.82
C ARG A 433 35.36 -42.43 -24.89
N PHE A 434 35.16 -41.93 -26.11
CA PHE A 434 35.11 -42.74 -27.32
C PHE A 434 36.50 -43.34 -27.56
N GLY A 435 36.57 -44.67 -27.55
CA GLY A 435 37.72 -45.40 -28.08
C GLY A 435 37.72 -45.31 -29.61
N ARG A 436 38.61 -44.49 -30.16
CA ARG A 436 38.98 -44.50 -31.58
C ARG A 436 40.41 -45.06 -31.66
N GLY A 437 40.52 -46.38 -31.72
CA GLY A 437 41.78 -47.06 -32.04
C GLY A 437 41.84 -47.35 -33.53
N GLY A 438 42.37 -46.41 -34.30
CA GLY A 438 42.85 -46.64 -35.66
C GLY A 438 44.31 -47.06 -35.60
N GLY A 439 44.66 -48.12 -36.32
CA GLY A 439 46.03 -48.58 -36.47
C GLY A 439 46.84 -47.81 -37.51
N GLY A 440 48.10 -48.20 -37.64
CA GLY A 440 48.91 -48.02 -38.86
C GLY A 440 50.26 -47.34 -38.66
N GLY A 441 51.33 -48.06 -39.01
CA GLY A 441 52.68 -47.56 -39.30
C GLY A 441 53.61 -47.60 -38.08
N GLY A 442 54.68 -48.39 -38.02
CA GLY A 442 55.56 -48.87 -39.08
C GLY A 442 56.70 -47.87 -39.29
N GLY A 443 57.93 -48.27 -38.98
CA GLY A 443 59.13 -47.47 -39.22
C GLY A 443 60.25 -47.80 -38.23
N ASP A 444 61.25 -48.49 -38.75
CA ASP A 444 62.51 -48.91 -38.14
C ASP A 444 63.39 -47.71 -37.69
N ASP A 445 64.29 -47.96 -36.73
CA ASP A 445 65.73 -47.68 -36.80
C ASP A 445 66.35 -47.58 -35.38
N ASP A 446 67.41 -48.38 -35.18
CA ASP A 446 68.44 -48.46 -34.13
C ASP A 446 68.11 -48.88 -32.67
#